data_AF-A0A6F8XVV0-F1
#
_entry.id   AF-A0A6F8XVV0-F1
#
_cell.length_a   1.000
_cell.length_b   1.000
_cell.length_c   1.000
_cell.angle_alpha   90.00
_cell.angle_beta   90.00
_cell.angle_gamma   90.00
#
_symmetry.space_group_name_H-M   'P 1'
#
loop_
_entity.id
_entity.type
_entity.pdbx_description
1 polymer ?
#
loop_
_entity_poly.entity_id
_entity_poly.type
_entity_poly.pdbx_seq_one_letter_code
_entity_poly.pdbx_strand_id
1 'polypeptide(L)'
;MAHREARELLDHGLTDLPGGIREALLELTGRWPLLLALVNGALLRAARDGLEIAVVARTIAERLAGDGPTTLDVRTESRRERAVRLCVRASLDLLSVDERRRYLELGVFADDVDIPRDVIELLWGQSGGLSPYETSRLCADLAELSLVQSYRGDTGALRLHDVLRAFVRGSWAGPTSRS
;
A
#
# COMPACT_ATOMS: atom_id res chain seq x y z
N MET A 1 -2.71 -16.86 -8.06
CA MET A 1 -1.46 -17.14 -7.34
C MET A 1 -1.64 -18.42 -6.54
N ALA A 2 -0.65 -19.31 -6.56
CA ALA A 2 -0.68 -20.52 -5.74
C ALA A 2 -0.52 -20.18 -4.25
N HIS A 3 -1.01 -21.03 -3.34
CA HIS A 3 -0.95 -20.75 -1.90
C HIS A 3 0.50 -20.58 -1.40
N ARG A 4 1.42 -21.42 -1.89
CA ARG A 4 2.86 -21.33 -1.56
C ARG A 4 3.49 -20.00 -2.01
N GLU A 5 3.24 -19.58 -3.24
CA GLU A 5 3.71 -18.30 -3.77
C GLU A 5 3.16 -17.11 -2.96
N ALA A 6 1.89 -17.18 -2.57
CA ALA A 6 1.26 -16.15 -1.75
C ALA A 6 1.90 -16.04 -0.36
N ARG A 7 2.22 -17.19 0.24
CA ARG A 7 2.94 -17.26 1.50
C ARG A 7 4.36 -16.73 1.38
N GLU A 8 5.10 -17.13 0.36
CA GLU A 8 6.46 -16.63 0.11
C GLU A 8 6.47 -15.10 -0.05
N LEU A 9 5.49 -14.53 -0.76
CA LEU A 9 5.34 -13.09 -0.92
C LEU A 9 5.01 -12.38 0.42
N LEU A 10 4.08 -12.92 1.21
CA LEU A 10 3.71 -12.36 2.51
C LEU A 10 4.88 -12.42 3.51
N ASP A 11 5.63 -13.52 3.48
CA ASP A 11 6.68 -13.85 4.45
C ASP A 11 8.02 -13.20 4.11
N HIS A 12 8.15 -12.64 2.91
CA HIS A 12 9.40 -12.10 2.41
C HIS A 12 10.02 -11.07 3.38
N GLY A 13 11.22 -11.35 3.87
CA GLY A 13 11.94 -10.48 4.81
C GLY A 13 11.41 -10.45 6.25
N LEU A 14 10.36 -11.21 6.58
CA LEU A 14 9.78 -11.29 7.93
C LEU A 14 10.34 -12.50 8.69
N THR A 15 10.73 -12.32 9.95
CA THR A 15 11.24 -13.42 10.80
C THR A 15 10.18 -14.02 11.73
N ASP A 16 9.19 -13.23 12.19
CA ASP A 16 8.39 -13.60 13.37
C ASP A 16 6.87 -13.37 13.23
N LEU A 17 6.29 -13.68 12.07
CA LEU A 17 4.84 -13.60 11.88
C LEU A 17 4.14 -14.88 12.44
N PRO A 18 3.23 -14.79 13.43
CA PRO A 18 2.55 -15.95 13.98
C PRO A 18 1.71 -16.70 12.93
N GLY A 19 1.79 -18.03 12.92
CA GLY A 19 1.14 -18.87 11.90
C GLY A 19 -0.37 -18.63 11.73
N GLY A 20 -1.11 -18.51 12.83
CA GLY A 20 -2.56 -18.22 12.76
C GLY A 20 -2.89 -16.87 12.12
N ILE A 21 -2.09 -15.83 12.40
CA ILE A 21 -2.28 -14.50 11.79
C ILE A 21 -1.88 -14.53 10.31
N ARG A 22 -0.82 -15.26 9.97
CA ARG A 22 -0.38 -15.46 8.58
C ARG A 22 -1.47 -16.07 7.71
N GLU A 23 -2.06 -17.18 8.16
CA GLU A 23 -3.14 -17.83 7.40
C GLU A 23 -4.36 -16.93 7.28
N ALA A 24 -4.73 -16.20 8.34
CA ALA A 24 -5.78 -15.19 8.28
C ALA A 24 -5.48 -14.13 7.21
N LEU A 25 -4.27 -13.55 7.17
CA LEU A 25 -3.90 -12.57 6.16
C LEU A 25 -3.94 -13.14 4.73
N LEU A 26 -3.51 -14.39 4.52
CA LEU A 26 -3.59 -15.05 3.21
C LEU A 26 -5.05 -15.22 2.74
N GLU A 27 -5.95 -15.57 3.64
CA GLU A 27 -7.38 -15.69 3.36
C GLU A 27 -8.02 -14.32 3.10
N LEU A 28 -7.81 -13.35 4.01
CA LEU A 28 -8.40 -12.01 3.95
C LEU A 28 -7.96 -11.22 2.70
N THR A 29 -6.73 -11.45 2.22
CA THR A 29 -6.22 -10.82 0.99
C THR A 29 -6.65 -11.56 -0.29
N GLY A 30 -7.32 -12.70 -0.17
CA GLY A 30 -7.69 -13.55 -1.31
C GLY A 30 -6.48 -14.02 -2.13
N ARG A 31 -5.27 -13.99 -1.55
CA ARG A 31 -3.99 -14.23 -2.21
C ARG A 31 -3.72 -13.32 -3.43
N TRP A 32 -4.22 -12.08 -3.39
CA TRP A 32 -3.98 -11.12 -4.45
C TRP A 32 -2.60 -10.46 -4.27
N PRO A 33 -1.70 -10.46 -5.28
CA PRO A 33 -0.31 -10.06 -5.09
C PRO A 33 -0.12 -8.64 -4.55
N LEU A 34 -0.91 -7.67 -5.02
CA LEU A 34 -0.81 -6.29 -4.55
C LEU A 34 -1.18 -6.15 -3.07
N LEU A 35 -2.24 -6.82 -2.62
CA LEU A 35 -2.64 -6.77 -1.20
C LEU A 35 -1.60 -7.44 -0.31
N LEU A 36 -1.07 -8.58 -0.75
CA LEU A 36 0.00 -9.27 -0.03
C LEU A 36 1.26 -8.40 0.07
N ALA A 37 1.63 -7.71 -1.01
CA ALA A 37 2.77 -6.79 -1.03
C ALA A 37 2.56 -5.57 -0.11
N LEU A 38 1.37 -4.95 -0.12
CA LEU A 38 1.02 -3.85 0.79
C LEU A 38 1.10 -4.29 2.26
N VAL A 39 0.57 -5.47 2.58
CA VAL A 39 0.64 -6.03 3.94
C VAL A 39 2.09 -6.33 4.31
N ASN A 40 2.86 -7.02 3.46
CA ASN A 40 4.26 -7.33 3.71
C ASN A 40 5.08 -6.04 3.94
N GLY A 41 4.97 -5.05 3.05
CA GLY A 41 5.66 -3.76 3.19
C GLY A 41 5.31 -3.04 4.48
N ALA A 42 4.03 -3.03 4.88
CA ALA A 42 3.61 -2.46 6.15
C ALA A 42 4.23 -3.19 7.36
N LEU A 43 4.32 -4.53 7.32
CA LEU A 43 4.94 -5.32 8.38
C LEU A 43 6.46 -5.14 8.45
N LEU A 44 7.14 -5.05 7.31
CA LEU A 44 8.56 -4.75 7.24
C LEU A 44 8.86 -3.36 7.80
N ARG A 45 8.06 -2.36 7.42
CA ARG A 45 8.21 -1.01 7.96
C ARG A 45 7.99 -0.98 9.47
N ALA A 46 6.95 -1.64 9.96
CA ALA A 46 6.70 -1.78 11.39
C ALA A 46 7.89 -2.40 12.13
N ALA A 47 8.49 -3.47 11.58
CA ALA A 47 9.68 -4.11 12.14
C ALA A 47 10.88 -3.15 12.20
N ARG A 48 11.11 -2.37 11.13
CA ARG A 48 12.19 -1.36 11.08
C ARG A 48 11.99 -0.24 12.08
N ASP A 49 10.74 0.17 12.30
CA ASP A 49 10.36 1.20 13.27
C ASP A 49 10.29 0.65 14.72
N GLY A 50 10.66 -0.61 14.95
CA GLY A 50 10.71 -1.24 16.26
C GLY A 50 9.34 -1.62 16.85
N LEU A 51 8.30 -1.65 16.01
CA LEU A 51 6.95 -2.05 16.41
C LEU A 51 6.81 -3.58 16.42
N GLU A 52 5.91 -4.09 17.25
CA GLU A 52 5.62 -5.53 17.30
C GLU A 52 4.83 -5.97 16.06
N ILE A 53 5.48 -6.75 15.18
CA ILE A 53 4.90 -7.27 13.92
C ILE A 53 3.54 -7.94 14.17
N ALA A 54 3.43 -8.75 15.23
CA ALA A 54 2.20 -9.48 15.54
C ALA A 54 1.02 -8.55 15.87
N VAL A 55 1.27 -7.41 16.54
CA VAL A 55 0.25 -6.40 16.84
C VAL A 55 -0.21 -5.73 15.55
N VAL A 56 0.73 -5.26 14.73
CA VAL A 56 0.41 -4.60 13.45
C VAL A 56 -0.34 -5.56 12.51
N ALA A 57 0.12 -6.80 12.40
CA ALA A 57 -0.52 -7.84 11.60
C ALA A 57 -1.97 -8.13 12.05
N ARG A 58 -2.20 -8.17 13.38
CA ARG A 58 -3.55 -8.35 13.93
C ARG A 58 -4.44 -7.16 13.62
N THR A 59 -3.96 -5.93 13.80
CA THR A 59 -4.72 -4.73 13.46
C THR A 59 -5.09 -4.68 11.98
N ILE A 60 -4.17 -5.05 11.08
CA ILE A 60 -4.46 -5.16 9.65
C ILE A 60 -5.52 -6.23 9.39
N ALA A 61 -5.38 -7.42 9.99
CA ALA A 61 -6.34 -8.51 9.84
C ALA A 61 -7.74 -8.12 10.36
N GLU A 62 -7.85 -7.47 11.51
CA GLU A 62 -9.11 -6.97 12.09
C GLU A 62 -9.78 -5.93 11.18
N ARG A 63 -9.00 -4.97 10.66
CA ARG A 63 -9.52 -3.97 9.71
C ARG A 63 -10.05 -4.61 8.44
N LEU A 64 -9.30 -5.57 7.87
CA LEU A 64 -9.72 -6.33 6.69
C LEU A 64 -10.98 -7.15 6.98
N ALA A 65 -11.07 -7.75 8.16
CA ALA A 65 -12.19 -8.58 8.61
C ALA A 65 -13.44 -7.80 9.04
N GLY A 66 -13.47 -6.47 8.96
CA GLY A 66 -14.46 -5.58 9.58
C GLY A 66 -15.95 -5.79 9.26
N ASP A 67 -16.34 -6.82 8.49
CA ASP A 67 -17.73 -7.29 8.28
C ASP A 67 -17.93 -8.80 8.60
N GLY A 68 -17.01 -9.43 9.34
CA GLY A 68 -17.08 -10.82 9.80
C GLY A 68 -16.24 -11.82 8.97
N PRO A 69 -15.91 -13.00 9.56
CA PRO A 69 -15.01 -14.01 8.97
C PRO A 69 -15.55 -14.75 7.73
N THR A 70 -16.80 -14.49 7.33
CA THR A 70 -17.50 -15.20 6.24
C THR A 70 -17.64 -14.41 4.93
N THR A 71 -17.11 -13.19 4.82
CA THR A 71 -17.45 -12.27 3.71
C THR A 71 -16.30 -11.93 2.74
N LEU A 72 -15.10 -12.48 2.92
CA LEU A 72 -13.95 -12.14 2.07
C LEU A 72 -13.70 -13.15 0.95
N ASP A 73 -14.69 -13.29 0.07
CA ASP A 73 -14.39 -13.69 -1.30
C ASP A 73 -14.02 -12.42 -2.07
N VAL A 74 -12.71 -12.19 -2.26
CA VAL A 74 -12.10 -11.08 -3.03
C VAL A 74 -12.41 -11.21 -4.54
N ARG A 75 -13.51 -11.87 -4.90
CA ARG A 75 -13.95 -12.14 -6.29
C ARG A 75 -14.86 -11.05 -6.86
N THR A 76 -15.41 -10.16 -6.03
CA THR A 76 -16.23 -9.03 -6.50
C THR A 76 -15.41 -7.73 -6.50
N GLU A 77 -15.56 -6.93 -7.55
CA GLU A 77 -14.85 -5.65 -7.75
C GLU A 77 -14.97 -4.70 -6.54
N SER A 78 -16.18 -4.49 -6.04
CA SER A 78 -16.44 -3.59 -4.90
C SER A 78 -15.75 -4.02 -3.59
N ARG A 79 -15.57 -5.33 -3.39
CA ARG A 79 -14.87 -5.88 -2.20
C ARG A 79 -13.35 -5.80 -2.37
N ARG A 80 -12.82 -5.97 -3.58
CA ARG A 80 -11.40 -5.74 -3.91
C ARG A 80 -11.00 -4.30 -3.63
N GLU A 81 -11.78 -3.36 -4.13
CA GLU A 81 -11.56 -1.94 -3.84
C GLU A 81 -11.55 -1.69 -2.33
N ARG A 82 -12.51 -2.23 -1.58
CA ARG A 82 -12.50 -2.07 -0.12
C ARG A 82 -11.23 -2.60 0.53
N ALA A 83 -10.80 -3.82 0.19
CA ALA A 83 -9.59 -4.42 0.74
C ALA A 83 -8.35 -3.57 0.42
N VAL A 84 -8.25 -3.05 -0.80
CA VAL A 84 -7.17 -2.14 -1.17
C VAL A 84 -7.23 -0.85 -0.37
N ARG A 85 -8.40 -0.21 -0.24
CA ARG A 85 -8.52 1.03 0.57
C ARG A 85 -8.02 0.80 1.99
N LEU A 86 -8.34 -0.34 2.59
CA LEU A 86 -7.93 -0.68 3.95
C LEU A 86 -6.43 -0.93 4.05
N CYS A 87 -5.85 -1.72 3.14
CA CYS A 87 -4.41 -1.95 3.11
C CYS A 87 -3.62 -0.66 2.84
N VAL A 88 -4.03 0.13 1.83
CA VAL A 88 -3.38 1.41 1.52
C VAL A 88 -3.45 2.36 2.71
N ARG A 89 -4.61 2.48 3.37
CA ARG A 89 -4.71 3.30 4.60
C ARG A 89 -3.80 2.79 5.71
N ALA A 90 -3.71 1.47 5.90
CA ALA A 90 -2.79 0.90 6.89
C ALA A 90 -1.31 1.20 6.56
N SER A 91 -0.90 1.11 5.30
CA SER A 91 0.46 1.49 4.87
C SER A 91 0.71 2.99 5.04
N LEU A 92 -0.27 3.83 4.70
CA LEU A 92 -0.19 5.28 4.91
C LEU A 92 -0.15 5.65 6.38
N ASP A 93 -0.74 4.85 7.28
CA ASP A 93 -0.70 5.08 8.72
C ASP A 93 0.73 5.01 9.30
N LEU A 94 1.68 4.40 8.58
CA LEU A 94 3.10 4.32 8.93
C LEU A 94 3.90 5.53 8.44
N LEU A 95 3.32 6.38 7.59
CA LEU A 95 3.93 7.62 7.12
C LEU A 95 3.51 8.79 8.01
N SER A 96 4.34 9.82 8.07
CA SER A 96 3.99 11.10 8.69
C SER A 96 2.85 11.79 7.94
N VAL A 97 2.18 12.76 8.58
CA VAL A 97 1.06 13.49 7.97
C VAL A 97 1.46 14.18 6.66
N ASP A 98 2.68 14.73 6.60
CA ASP A 98 3.15 15.44 5.41
C ASP A 98 3.53 14.48 4.26
N GLU A 99 4.15 13.33 4.58
CA GLU A 99 4.42 12.26 3.62
C GLU A 99 3.12 11.67 3.03
N ARG A 100 2.08 11.52 3.84
CA ARG A 100 0.75 11.11 3.34
C ARG A 100 0.19 12.12 2.35
N ARG A 101 0.34 13.43 2.62
CA ARG A 101 -0.08 14.49 1.68
C ARG A 101 0.71 14.41 0.38
N ARG A 102 2.04 14.20 0.46
CA ARG A 102 2.91 14.03 -0.73
C ARG A 102 2.44 12.87 -1.61
N TYR A 103 2.10 11.74 -1.01
CA TYR A 103 1.57 10.59 -1.74
C TYR A 103 0.27 10.91 -2.48
N LEU A 104 -0.67 11.63 -1.85
CA LEU A 104 -1.95 12.00 -2.48
C LEU A 104 -1.76 12.96 -3.66
N GLU A 105 -0.76 13.85 -3.62
CA GLU A 105 -0.46 14.77 -4.73
C GLU A 105 -0.06 14.05 -6.02
N LEU A 106 0.43 12.80 -5.94
CA LEU A 106 0.73 11.98 -7.13
C LEU A 106 -0.53 11.69 -7.98
N GLY A 107 -1.72 11.91 -7.45
CA GLY A 107 -2.98 11.78 -8.19
C GLY A 107 -3.10 12.72 -9.39
N VAL A 108 -2.29 13.79 -9.47
CA VAL A 108 -2.26 14.74 -10.59
C VAL A 108 -1.72 14.14 -11.88
N PHE A 109 -0.85 13.12 -11.79
CA PHE A 109 -0.22 12.52 -12.97
C PHE A 109 -1.19 11.61 -13.72
N ALA A 110 -1.04 11.53 -15.05
CA ALA A 110 -1.84 10.69 -15.94
C ALA A 110 -1.62 9.19 -15.70
N ASP A 111 -2.52 8.36 -16.24
CA ASP A 111 -2.50 6.91 -16.06
C ASP A 111 -1.34 6.28 -16.84
N ASP A 112 -0.81 5.15 -16.35
CA ASP A 112 0.26 4.36 -16.99
C ASP A 112 1.57 5.08 -17.36
N VAL A 113 1.82 6.27 -16.80
CA VAL A 113 3.10 6.98 -17.01
C VAL A 113 4.14 6.62 -15.95
N ASP A 114 5.38 6.48 -16.41
CA ASP A 114 6.55 6.59 -15.54
C ASP A 114 6.73 8.07 -15.20
N ILE A 115 6.71 8.40 -13.91
CA ILE A 115 6.84 9.77 -13.40
C ILE A 115 8.33 10.01 -13.08
N PRO A 116 9.00 10.92 -13.80
CA PRO A 116 10.39 11.27 -13.53
C PRO A 116 10.58 11.91 -12.15
N ARG A 117 11.67 11.60 -11.44
CA ARG A 117 11.94 12.06 -10.07
C ARG A 117 12.10 13.58 -10.03
N ASP A 118 12.72 14.19 -11.02
CA ASP A 118 12.83 15.65 -11.14
C ASP A 118 11.46 16.34 -11.19
N VAL A 119 10.46 15.71 -11.82
CA VAL A 119 9.07 16.20 -11.80
C VAL A 119 8.44 16.07 -10.41
N ILE A 120 8.74 14.99 -9.68
CA ILE A 120 8.29 14.79 -8.30
C ILE A 120 8.98 15.78 -7.35
N GLU A 121 10.28 16.01 -7.54
CA GLU A 121 11.09 16.99 -6.80
C GLU A 121 10.51 18.40 -7.00
N LEU A 122 10.13 18.76 -8.22
CA LEU A 122 9.47 20.03 -8.50
C LEU A 122 8.12 20.13 -7.79
N LEU A 123 7.28 19.09 -7.89
CA LEU A 123 5.96 19.07 -7.27
C LEU A 123 6.08 19.23 -5.76
N TRP A 124 6.80 18.34 -5.08
CA TRP A 124 6.89 18.32 -3.63
C TRP A 124 7.78 19.43 -3.05
N GLY A 125 8.75 19.93 -3.81
CA GLY A 125 9.49 21.14 -3.48
C GLY A 125 8.59 22.36 -3.40
N GLN A 126 7.65 22.51 -4.35
CA GLN A 126 6.70 23.64 -4.36
C GLN A 126 5.57 23.50 -3.33
N SER A 127 4.98 22.31 -3.21
CA SER A 127 3.81 22.11 -2.34
C SER A 127 4.16 21.79 -0.88
N GLY A 128 5.40 21.41 -0.59
CA GLY A 128 5.81 20.95 0.74
C GLY A 128 7.26 21.21 1.13
N GLY A 129 8.03 21.91 0.28
CA GLY A 129 9.40 22.31 0.60
C GLY A 129 10.41 21.16 0.66
N LEU A 130 10.11 19.99 0.09
CA LEU A 130 11.04 18.85 0.10
C LEU A 130 12.28 19.15 -0.74
N SER A 131 13.44 18.85 -0.18
CA SER A 131 14.70 18.78 -0.92
C SER A 131 14.75 17.56 -1.86
N PRO A 132 15.69 17.52 -2.82
CA PRO A 132 15.89 16.34 -3.66
C PRO A 132 16.20 15.06 -2.86
N TYR A 133 16.96 15.20 -1.76
CA TYR A 133 17.26 14.08 -0.87
C TYR A 133 16.00 13.55 -0.17
N GLU A 134 15.18 14.43 0.39
CA GLU A 134 13.92 14.04 1.05
C GLU A 134 12.93 13.42 0.06
N THR A 135 12.87 13.95 -1.17
CA THR A 135 12.07 13.38 -2.25
C THR A 135 12.52 11.97 -2.59
N SER A 136 13.82 11.76 -2.80
CA SER A 136 14.38 10.44 -3.11
C SER A 136 14.14 9.44 -1.97
N ARG A 137 14.25 9.87 -0.71
CA ARG A 137 13.95 9.04 0.46
C ARG A 137 12.47 8.64 0.46
N LEU A 138 11.56 9.59 0.28
CA LEU A 138 10.13 9.32 0.29
C LEU A 138 9.72 8.40 -0.88
N CYS A 139 10.29 8.57 -2.08
CA CYS A 139 10.05 7.63 -3.17
C CYS A 139 10.46 6.19 -2.82
N ALA A 140 11.59 6.02 -2.11
CA ALA A 140 12.03 4.71 -1.64
C ALA A 140 11.10 4.14 -0.56
N ASP A 141 10.69 4.95 0.42
CA ASP A 141 9.74 4.54 1.46
C ASP A 141 8.39 4.11 0.86
N LEU A 142 7.88 4.85 -0.15
CA LEU A 142 6.65 4.48 -0.86
C LEU A 142 6.79 3.15 -1.63
N ALA A 143 7.97 2.89 -2.21
CA ALA A 143 8.23 1.62 -2.91
C ALA A 143 8.32 0.45 -1.94
N GLU A 144 8.96 0.62 -0.80
CA GLU A 144 9.04 -0.38 0.26
C GLU A 144 7.66 -0.72 0.83
N LEU A 145 6.79 0.28 1.00
CA LEU A 145 5.41 0.08 1.42
C LEU A 145 4.51 -0.50 0.32
N SER A 146 5.03 -0.76 -0.87
CA SER A 146 4.26 -1.17 -2.07
C SER A 146 3.14 -0.20 -2.43
N LEU A 147 3.28 1.08 -2.05
CA LEU A 147 2.37 2.18 -2.42
C LEU A 147 2.64 2.69 -3.84
N VAL A 148 3.69 2.18 -4.49
CA VAL A 148 3.99 2.39 -5.90
C VAL A 148 4.32 1.03 -6.53
N GLN A 149 4.07 0.89 -7.83
CA GLN A 149 4.38 -0.33 -8.57
C GLN A 149 5.88 -0.54 -8.70
N SER A 150 6.63 0.53 -8.94
CA SER A 150 8.08 0.47 -9.04
C SER A 150 8.68 1.85 -8.82
N TYR A 151 9.88 1.85 -8.24
CA TYR A 151 10.76 3.01 -8.21
C TYR A 151 12.14 2.56 -8.70
N ARG A 152 12.59 3.13 -9.81
CA ARG A 152 13.88 2.83 -10.43
C ARG A 152 14.86 3.93 -10.04
N GLY A 153 15.73 3.64 -9.07
CA GLY A 153 16.66 4.65 -8.52
C GLY A 153 17.70 5.16 -9.51
N ASP A 154 18.02 4.37 -10.54
CA ASP A 154 18.95 4.69 -11.63
C ASP A 154 18.35 5.68 -12.65
N THR A 155 17.10 5.45 -13.06
CA THR A 155 16.39 6.38 -13.98
C THR A 155 15.62 7.48 -13.24
N GLY A 156 15.51 7.36 -11.92
CA GLY A 156 14.66 8.20 -11.09
C GLY A 156 13.17 8.08 -11.44
N ALA A 157 12.70 6.97 -12.00
CA ALA A 157 11.29 6.87 -12.43
C ALA A 157 10.42 6.15 -11.39
N LEU A 158 9.27 6.74 -11.06
CA LEU A 158 8.27 6.17 -10.16
C LEU A 158 6.99 5.86 -10.94
N ARG A 159 6.41 4.68 -10.72
CA ARG A 159 5.15 4.25 -11.35
C ARG A 159 4.12 3.86 -10.31
N LEU A 160 2.88 4.31 -10.48
CA LEU A 160 1.74 3.88 -9.67
C LEU A 160 1.01 2.71 -10.33
N HIS A 161 0.51 1.78 -9.51
CA HIS A 161 -0.53 0.85 -9.96
C HIS A 161 -1.84 1.60 -10.22
N ASP A 162 -2.61 1.21 -11.23
CA ASP A 162 -3.91 1.86 -11.56
C ASP A 162 -4.89 1.85 -10.38
N VAL A 163 -4.89 0.76 -9.62
CA VAL A 163 -5.70 0.62 -8.41
C VAL A 163 -5.31 1.65 -7.35
N LEU A 164 -4.01 1.88 -7.16
CA LEU A 164 -3.48 2.88 -6.21
C LEU A 164 -3.70 4.31 -6.72
N ARG A 165 -3.63 4.51 -8.03
CA ARG A 165 -3.95 5.77 -8.69
C ARG A 165 -5.41 6.17 -8.45
N ALA A 166 -6.31 5.23 -8.65
CA ALA A 166 -7.72 5.46 -8.48
C ALA A 166 -8.09 5.69 -6.99
N PHE A 167 -7.31 5.12 -6.05
CA PHE A 167 -7.34 5.52 -4.64
C PHE A 167 -6.91 6.99 -4.44
N VAL A 168 -5.75 7.42 -4.93
CA VAL A 168 -5.24 8.79 -4.68
C VAL A 168 -6.06 9.88 -5.36
N ARG A 169 -6.71 9.57 -6.49
CA ARG A 169 -7.65 10.50 -7.15
C ARG A 169 -9.01 10.60 -6.48
N GLY A 170 -9.31 9.71 -5.53
CA GLY A 170 -10.66 9.60 -4.96
C GLY A 170 -11.71 9.18 -5.99
N SER A 171 -11.31 8.60 -7.13
CA SER A 171 -12.21 8.20 -8.22
C SER A 171 -12.95 6.90 -7.94
N TRP A 172 -12.81 6.34 -6.74
CA TRP A 172 -13.55 5.18 -6.28
C TRP A 172 -14.91 5.65 -5.77
N ALA A 173 -15.88 5.65 -6.67
CA ALA A 173 -17.28 5.75 -6.30
C ALA A 173 -17.63 4.49 -5.48
N GLY A 174 -17.74 4.64 -4.16
CA GLY A 174 -18.56 3.70 -3.38
C GLY A 174 -19.98 3.66 -3.95
N PRO A 175 -20.81 2.66 -3.59
CA PRO A 175 -22.19 2.62 -4.06
C PRO A 175 -22.85 3.94 -3.71
N THR A 176 -23.22 4.71 -4.73
CA THR A 176 -24.03 5.90 -4.56
C THR A 176 -25.35 5.44 -3.98
N SER A 177 -25.51 5.53 -2.66
CA SER A 177 -26.82 5.59 -2.04
C SER A 177 -27.42 6.94 -2.44
N ARG A 178 -28.00 6.99 -3.64
CA ARG A 178 -29.05 7.96 -3.92
C ARG A 178 -30.27 7.50 -3.14
N SER A 179 -30.51 8.16 -2.02
CA SER A 179 -31.84 8.27 -1.40
C SER A 179 -32.46 9.57 -1.90
#